data_AF-A0A7S2VVZ7-F1
#
_entry.id   AF-A0A7S2VVZ7-F1
#
_cell.length_a   1.000
_cell.length_b   1.000
_cell.length_c   1.000
_cell.angle_alpha   90.00
_cell.angle_beta   90.00
_cell.angle_gamma   90.00
#
_symmetry.space_group_name_H-M   'P 1'
#
loop_
_entity.id
_entity.type
_entity.pdbx_description
1 polymer ?
#
loop_
_entity_poly.entity_id
_entity_poly.type
_entity_poly.pdbx_seq_one_letter_code
_entity_poly.pdbx_strand_id
1 'polypeptide(L)'
;HAATGKRFITPLQIMTDQEPSSIGYVHNRRSGDKTHFCVVCSFPIATYGRLYPCLHSFCLTCASDMESCFICYASISRLERLPRENGLYISPTTLQSFRSEDELVSHTRKVYQHLMSAAQNAEKKPAAPPAQRKDAAPK
;
A
#
# COMPACT_ATOMS: atom_id res chain seq x y z
N HIS A 1 -13.83 33.85 -59.78
CA HIS A 1 -14.69 34.60 -58.82
C HIS A 1 -14.44 34.09 -57.42
N ALA A 2 -13.77 34.91 -56.62
CA ALA A 2 -13.47 34.66 -55.21
C ALA A 2 -14.69 35.00 -54.33
N ALA A 3 -14.91 34.24 -53.27
CA ALA A 3 -15.78 34.64 -52.16
C ALA A 3 -15.07 34.30 -50.84
N THR A 4 -14.42 35.31 -50.30
CA THR A 4 -13.76 35.39 -49.00
C THR A 4 -14.79 35.52 -47.88
N GLY A 5 -14.90 34.52 -47.00
CA GLY A 5 -15.61 34.62 -45.72
C GLY A 5 -14.64 35.05 -44.61
N LYS A 6 -14.69 36.33 -44.22
CA LYS A 6 -13.89 36.93 -43.15
C LYS A 6 -14.28 36.31 -41.79
N ARG A 7 -13.35 35.67 -41.11
CA ARG A 7 -13.48 35.33 -39.68
C ARG A 7 -13.10 36.55 -38.86
N PHE A 8 -14.04 37.07 -38.08
CA PHE A 8 -13.80 38.10 -37.08
C PHE A 8 -12.94 37.51 -35.95
N ILE A 9 -11.77 38.10 -35.72
CA ILE A 9 -10.89 37.77 -34.61
C ILE A 9 -11.29 38.71 -33.46
N THR A 10 -11.76 38.16 -32.35
CA THR A 10 -11.95 38.91 -31.10
C THR A 10 -10.61 39.07 -30.38
N PRO A 11 -10.38 40.21 -29.71
CA PRO A 11 -9.09 40.55 -29.14
C PRO A 11 -8.94 39.90 -27.76
N LEU A 12 -8.55 38.63 -27.73
CA LEU A 12 -8.04 37.99 -26.51
C LEU A 12 -6.88 37.05 -26.86
N GLN A 13 -5.85 37.63 -27.49
CA GLN A 13 -4.50 37.10 -27.43
C GLN A 13 -3.72 37.96 -26.43
N ILE A 14 -3.67 37.50 -25.18
CA ILE A 14 -2.60 37.85 -24.25
C ILE A 14 -1.92 36.53 -23.92
N MET A 15 -0.65 36.50 -24.30
CA MET A 15 0.35 35.47 -24.10
C MET A 15 0.48 35.13 -22.61
N THR A 16 0.65 33.85 -22.26
CA THR A 16 1.64 33.36 -21.29
C THR A 16 1.68 31.83 -21.31
N ASP A 17 2.86 31.31 -21.63
CA ASP A 17 3.53 30.18 -20.98
C ASP A 17 2.97 28.76 -21.09
N GLN A 18 3.58 28.01 -22.02
CA GLN A 18 4.21 26.71 -21.76
C GLN A 18 3.49 25.81 -20.74
N GLU A 19 2.41 25.15 -21.18
CA GLU A 19 1.74 24.09 -20.42
C GLU A 19 2.77 22.99 -20.04
N PRO A 20 2.90 22.62 -18.75
CA PRO A 20 3.75 21.51 -18.36
C PRO A 20 3.22 20.24 -19.02
N SER A 21 4.09 19.56 -19.77
CA SER A 21 3.84 18.29 -20.45
C SER A 21 3.12 17.31 -19.51
N SER A 22 1.81 17.13 -19.75
CA SER A 22 0.89 16.18 -19.12
C SER A 22 1.36 15.58 -17.79
N ILE A 23 0.95 16.17 -16.68
CA ILE A 23 1.06 15.53 -15.37
C ILE A 23 0.06 14.36 -15.36
N GLY A 24 0.56 13.18 -15.75
CA GLY A 24 -0.13 11.90 -15.60
C GLY A 24 -1.02 11.48 -16.77
N TYR A 25 -0.99 10.17 -17.05
CA TYR A 25 -1.89 9.52 -17.98
C TYR A 25 -3.14 9.03 -17.24
N VAL A 26 -4.31 9.37 -17.74
CA VAL A 26 -5.58 8.81 -17.24
C VAL A 26 -5.68 7.37 -17.75
N HIS A 27 -5.16 6.44 -16.95
CA HIS A 27 -5.32 5.02 -17.24
C HIS A 27 -6.80 4.66 -17.13
N ASN A 28 -7.41 4.17 -18.21
CA ASN A 28 -8.80 3.70 -18.19
C ASN A 28 -8.89 2.53 -17.20
N ARG A 29 -9.50 2.76 -16.03
CA ARG A 29 -9.59 1.76 -14.95
C ARG A 29 -10.86 0.96 -15.15
N ARG A 30 -10.75 -0.33 -15.48
CA ARG A 30 -11.91 -1.24 -15.48
C ARG A 30 -12.38 -1.42 -14.04
N SER A 31 -13.68 -1.58 -13.82
CA SER A 31 -14.22 -1.91 -12.50
C SER A 31 -13.58 -3.22 -12.01
N GLY A 32 -12.74 -3.13 -10.96
CA GLY A 32 -11.85 -4.22 -10.53
C GLY A 32 -10.39 -3.80 -10.39
N ASP A 33 -9.97 -2.72 -11.05
CA ASP A 33 -8.63 -2.11 -10.98
C ASP A 33 -8.43 -1.31 -9.69
N LYS A 34 -8.49 -2.00 -8.54
CA LYS A 34 -8.43 -1.37 -7.21
C LYS A 34 -7.18 -0.49 -7.11
N THR A 35 -7.39 0.79 -6.85
CA THR A 35 -6.31 1.74 -6.52
C THR A 35 -5.86 1.49 -5.09
N HIS A 36 -4.59 1.18 -4.88
CA HIS A 36 -4.02 1.17 -3.53
C HIS A 36 -3.60 2.58 -3.13
N PHE A 37 -3.84 2.91 -1.87
CA PHE A 37 -3.41 4.15 -1.25
C PHE A 37 -2.25 3.85 -0.32
N CYS A 38 -1.22 4.69 -0.34
CA CYS A 38 -0.12 4.56 0.58
C CYS A 38 -0.60 4.91 1.99
N VAL A 39 -0.35 4.03 2.96
CA VAL A 39 -0.76 4.27 4.36
C VAL A 39 0.01 5.42 5.04
N VAL A 40 1.17 5.80 4.51
CA VAL A 40 2.00 6.87 5.07
C VAL A 40 1.55 8.25 4.59
N CYS A 41 1.39 8.44 3.28
CA CYS A 41 1.03 9.74 2.71
C CYS A 41 -0.43 9.86 2.25
N SER A 42 -1.23 8.79 2.36
CA SER A 42 -2.63 8.72 1.91
C SER A 42 -2.86 9.04 0.43
N PHE A 43 -1.81 9.01 -0.40
CA PHE A 43 -1.92 9.23 -1.83
C PHE A 43 -2.02 7.92 -2.63
N PRO A 44 -2.71 7.94 -3.79
CA PRO A 44 -2.72 6.80 -4.72
C PRO A 44 -1.31 6.36 -5.10
N ILE A 45 -1.05 5.06 -5.11
CA ILE A 45 0.27 4.52 -5.44
C ILE A 45 0.42 4.40 -6.96
N ALA A 46 1.38 5.15 -7.53
CA ALA A 46 1.77 5.06 -8.94
C ALA A 46 2.86 4.00 -9.18
N THR A 47 3.81 3.87 -8.25
CA THR A 47 4.84 2.84 -8.25
C THR A 47 4.98 2.31 -6.84
N TYR A 48 4.95 1.00 -6.68
CA TYR A 48 5.07 0.36 -5.38
C TYR A 48 6.54 0.23 -4.98
N GLY A 49 6.82 0.56 -3.72
CA GLY A 49 8.04 0.15 -3.04
C GLY A 49 7.71 -1.01 -2.10
N ARG A 50 8.25 -2.20 -2.38
CA ARG A 50 8.01 -3.42 -1.61
C ARG A 50 9.25 -3.75 -0.76
N LEU A 51 9.03 -3.87 0.54
CA LEU A 51 10.09 -3.99 1.53
C LEU A 51 10.47 -5.45 1.75
N TYR A 52 11.76 -5.75 1.85
CA TYR A 52 12.25 -7.06 2.28
C TYR A 52 12.88 -6.97 3.67
N PRO A 53 12.64 -7.95 4.56
CA PRO A 53 11.98 -9.25 4.30
C PRO A 53 10.46 -9.26 4.59
N CYS A 54 9.87 -8.17 5.10
CA CYS A 54 8.48 -8.19 5.59
C CYS A 54 7.42 -8.23 4.49
N LEU A 55 7.76 -7.86 3.26
CA LEU A 55 6.88 -7.85 2.08
C LEU A 55 5.73 -6.84 2.15
N HIS A 56 5.79 -5.86 3.04
CA HIS A 56 4.85 -4.73 3.02
C HIS A 56 5.14 -3.79 1.86
N SER A 57 4.12 -3.08 1.37
CA SER A 57 4.25 -2.17 0.23
C SER A 57 3.70 -0.78 0.50
N PHE A 58 4.41 0.23 0.01
CA PHE A 58 4.09 1.65 0.11
C PHE A 58 4.23 2.30 -1.27
N CYS A 59 3.95 3.60 -1.40
CA CYS A 59 4.43 4.31 -2.58
C CYS A 59 5.96 4.33 -2.57
N LEU A 60 6.58 4.30 -3.74
CA LEU A 60 8.03 4.22 -3.85
C LEU A 60 8.75 5.35 -3.10
N THR A 61 8.20 6.57 -3.14
CA THR A 61 8.76 7.74 -2.45
C THR A 61 8.78 7.56 -0.94
N CYS A 62 7.65 7.18 -0.31
CA CYS A 62 7.69 6.89 1.12
C CYS A 62 8.59 5.69 1.43
N ALA A 63 8.61 4.68 0.54
CA ALA A 63 9.39 3.48 0.78
C ALA A 63 10.91 3.72 0.77
N SER A 64 11.40 4.65 -0.04
CA SER A 64 12.84 4.97 -0.14
C SER A 64 13.39 5.70 1.07
N ASP A 65 12.53 6.40 1.80
CA ASP A 65 12.92 7.27 2.93
C ASP A 65 12.83 6.53 4.28
N MET A 66 12.52 5.23 4.27
CA MET A 66 12.34 4.41 5.47
C MET A 66 13.52 3.47 5.71
N GLU A 67 13.96 3.40 6.97
CA GLU A 67 14.93 2.40 7.43
C GLU A 67 14.25 1.15 8.05
N SER A 68 13.00 1.32 8.50
CA SER A 68 12.16 0.25 9.06
C SER A 68 10.73 0.32 8.51
N CYS A 69 10.06 -0.83 8.43
CA CYS A 69 8.70 -0.90 7.92
C CYS A 69 7.73 -0.18 8.87
N PHE A 70 6.93 0.75 8.35
CA PHE A 70 5.93 1.48 9.15
C PHE A 70 4.83 0.58 9.76
N ILE A 71 4.55 -0.59 9.16
CA ILE A 71 3.48 -1.49 9.62
C ILE A 71 3.96 -2.43 10.73
N CYS A 72 5.14 -3.05 10.54
CA CYS A 72 5.62 -4.11 11.43
C CYS A 72 6.94 -3.81 12.13
N TYR A 73 7.51 -2.62 11.91
CA TYR A 73 8.78 -2.14 12.48
C TYR A 73 10.01 -3.01 12.16
N ALA A 74 9.89 -3.97 11.25
CA ALA A 74 11.03 -4.78 10.81
C ALA A 74 12.03 -3.93 10.02
N SER A 75 13.33 -4.17 10.23
CA SER A 75 14.41 -3.52 9.47
C SER A 75 14.33 -3.83 7.98
N ILE A 76 14.51 -2.81 7.15
CA ILE A 76 14.46 -2.95 5.69
C ILE A 76 15.85 -3.35 5.18
N SER A 77 15.97 -4.57 4.68
CA SER A 77 17.21 -5.07 4.07
C SER A 77 17.34 -4.71 2.60
N ARG A 78 16.20 -4.60 1.89
CA ARG A 78 16.15 -4.30 0.47
C ARG A 78 14.80 -3.70 0.10
N LEU A 79 14.82 -2.71 -0.78
CA LEU A 79 13.64 -2.13 -1.42
C LEU A 79 13.52 -2.65 -2.85
N GLU A 80 12.35 -3.21 -3.18
CA GLU A 80 12.00 -3.63 -4.54
C GLU A 80 11.05 -2.61 -5.17
N ARG A 81 11.39 -2.13 -6.37
CA ARG A 81 10.53 -1.26 -7.17
C ARG A 81 9.61 -2.09 -8.06
N LEU A 82 8.30 -1.92 -7.88
CA LEU A 82 7.28 -2.62 -8.65
C LEU A 82 6.39 -1.60 -9.39
N PRO A 83 6.46 -1.55 -10.74
CA PRO A 83 5.56 -0.74 -11.55
C PRO A 83 4.09 -1.15 -11.38
N ARG A 84 3.14 -0.22 -11.53
CA ARG A 84 1.70 -0.50 -11.35
C ARG A 84 1.21 -1.55 -12.35
N GLU A 85 1.78 -1.55 -13.54
CA GLU A 85 1.39 -2.41 -14.67
C GLU A 85 1.58 -3.90 -14.35
N ASN A 86 2.52 -4.22 -13.46
CA ASN A 86 2.80 -5.60 -13.06
C ASN A 86 1.70 -6.20 -12.18
N GLY A 87 0.82 -5.36 -11.62
CA GLY A 87 -0.16 -5.79 -10.62
C GLY A 87 0.47 -6.16 -9.28
N LEU A 88 -0.28 -6.02 -8.20
CA LEU A 88 0.15 -6.42 -6.86
C LEU A 88 -1.05 -6.93 -6.07
N TYR A 89 -0.88 -8.07 -5.40
CA TYR A 89 -1.91 -8.65 -4.56
C TYR A 89 -1.58 -8.37 -3.11
N ILE A 90 -2.51 -7.79 -2.34
CA ILE A 90 -2.28 -7.44 -0.93
C ILE A 90 -3.19 -8.30 -0.04
N SER A 91 -2.59 -8.97 0.94
CA SER A 91 -3.33 -9.72 1.94
C SER A 91 -4.10 -8.78 2.87
N PRO A 92 -5.43 -8.95 3.04
CA PRO A 92 -6.21 -8.09 3.92
C PRO A 92 -5.88 -8.32 5.41
N THR A 93 -5.32 -9.47 5.77
CA THR A 93 -5.03 -9.84 7.16
C THR A 93 -3.65 -9.41 7.61
N THR A 94 -2.66 -9.48 6.72
CA THR A 94 -1.24 -9.21 7.06
C THR A 94 -0.68 -7.98 6.38
N LEU A 95 -1.40 -7.41 5.40
CA LEU A 95 -0.98 -6.34 4.51
C LEU A 95 0.28 -6.65 3.69
N GLN A 96 0.75 -7.90 3.71
CA GLN A 96 1.86 -8.35 2.88
C GLN A 96 1.42 -8.41 1.42
N SER A 97 2.35 -8.08 0.54
CA SER A 97 2.12 -8.05 -0.89
C SER A 97 2.80 -9.19 -1.64
N PHE A 98 2.15 -9.66 -2.70
CA PHE A 98 2.47 -10.85 -3.47
C PHE A 98 2.40 -10.54 -4.97
N ARG A 99 3.24 -11.22 -5.76
CA ARG A 99 3.31 -11.00 -7.21
C ARG A 99 2.26 -11.80 -7.98
N SER A 100 1.67 -12.81 -7.36
CA SER A 100 0.59 -13.59 -7.95
C SER A 100 -0.54 -13.85 -6.96
N GLU A 101 -1.71 -14.17 -7.51
CA GLU A 101 -2.86 -14.60 -6.72
C GLU A 101 -2.57 -15.92 -5.98
N ASP A 102 -1.86 -16.86 -6.61
CA ASP A 102 -1.49 -18.13 -6.00
C ASP A 102 -0.62 -17.95 -4.75
N GLU A 103 0.34 -17.03 -4.80
CA GLU A 103 1.16 -16.67 -3.63
C GLU A 103 0.29 -16.12 -2.49
N LEU A 104 -0.64 -15.21 -2.80
CA LEU A 104 -1.57 -14.64 -1.82
C LEU A 104 -2.49 -15.71 -1.22
N VAL A 105 -3.04 -16.61 -2.05
CA VAL A 105 -3.92 -17.69 -1.61
C VAL A 105 -3.17 -18.66 -0.70
N SER A 106 -1.96 -19.05 -1.09
CA SER A 106 -1.08 -19.92 -0.28
C SER A 106 -0.77 -19.28 1.08
N HIS A 107 -0.42 -17.99 1.09
CA HIS A 107 -0.20 -17.23 2.33
C HIS A 107 -1.44 -17.19 3.22
N THR A 108 -2.60 -16.88 2.64
CA THR A 108 -3.87 -16.77 3.37
C THR A 108 -4.23 -18.09 4.05
N ARG A 109 -4.05 -19.23 3.37
CA ARG A 109 -4.27 -20.56 3.96
C ARG A 109 -3.34 -20.82 5.14
N LYS A 110 -2.04 -20.51 5.00
CA LYS A 110 -1.05 -20.70 6.07
C LYS A 110 -1.36 -19.85 7.30
N VAL A 111 -1.68 -18.57 7.09
CA VAL A 111 -2.07 -17.65 8.18
C VAL A 111 -3.32 -18.15 8.88
N TYR A 112 -4.35 -18.57 8.14
CA TYR A 112 -5.57 -19.13 8.72
C TYR A 112 -5.29 -20.36 9.58
N GLN A 113 -4.50 -21.32 9.08
CA GLN A 113 -4.12 -22.52 9.85
C GLN A 113 -3.37 -22.16 11.13
N HIS A 114 -2.43 -21.22 11.06
CA HIS A 114 -1.69 -20.75 12.23
C HIS A 114 -2.62 -20.13 13.28
N LEU A 115 -3.54 -19.24 12.86
CA LEU A 115 -4.52 -18.63 13.76
C LEU A 115 -5.45 -19.65 14.41
N MET A 116 -5.94 -20.63 13.65
CA MET A 116 -6.78 -21.71 14.19
C MET A 116 -6.04 -22.56 15.22
N SER A 117 -4.78 -22.91 14.94
CA SER A 117 -3.95 -23.66 15.89
C SER A 117 -3.67 -22.87 17.17
N ALA A 118 -3.43 -21.55 17.05
CA ALA A 118 -3.20 -20.67 18.18
C ALA A 118 -4.45 -20.54 19.07
N ALA A 119 -5.65 -20.44 18.45
CA ALA A 119 -6.91 -20.38 19.18
C ALA A 119 -7.15 -21.65 20.02
N GLN A 120 -6.98 -22.83 19.40
CA GLN A 120 -7.14 -24.12 20.11
C GLN A 120 -6.12 -24.30 21.24
N ASN A 121 -4.88 -23.82 21.07
CA ASN A 121 -3.86 -23.86 22.10
C ASN A 121 -4.14 -22.90 23.26
N ALA A 122 -4.75 -21.74 22.99
CA ALA A 122 -5.17 -20.80 24.01
C ALA A 122 -6.29 -21.38 24.90
N GLU A 123 -7.23 -22.12 24.31
CA GLU A 123 -8.31 -22.81 25.04
C GLU A 123 -7.80 -23.98 25.91
N LYS A 124 -6.71 -24.65 25.49
CA LYS A 124 -6.11 -25.76 26.25
C LYS A 124 -5.20 -25.33 27.40
N LYS A 125 -4.73 -24.07 27.44
CA LYS A 125 -3.84 -23.61 28.51
C LYS A 125 -4.66 -23.35 29.78
N PRO A 126 -4.46 -24.08 30.89
CA PRO A 126 -5.15 -23.78 32.14
C PRO A 126 -4.80 -22.35 32.55
N ALA A 127 -5.79 -21.57 32.95
CA ALA A 127 -5.58 -20.27 33.56
C ALA A 127 -4.56 -20.43 34.69
N ALA A 128 -3.43 -19.74 34.60
CA ALA A 128 -2.46 -19.71 35.69
C ALA A 128 -3.19 -19.22 36.96
N PRO A 129 -2.93 -19.82 38.13
CA PRO A 129 -3.54 -19.35 39.37
C PRO A 129 -3.20 -17.87 39.55
N PRO A 130 -4.15 -17.05 40.02
CA PRO A 130 -3.88 -15.63 40.27
C PRO A 130 -2.68 -15.52 41.21
N ALA A 131 -1.65 -14.80 40.77
CA ALA A 131 -0.50 -14.49 41.59
C ALA A 131 -0.97 -13.74 42.85
N GLN A 132 -0.82 -14.38 44.00
CA GLN A 132 -1.11 -13.76 45.29
C GLN A 132 -0.21 -12.53 45.45
N ARG A 133 -0.79 -11.34 45.33
CA ARG A 133 -0.16 -10.11 45.81
C ARG A 133 -0.02 -10.26 47.32
N LYS A 134 1.22 -10.40 47.79
CA LYS A 134 1.53 -10.24 49.20
C LYS A 134 1.50 -8.74 49.47
N ASP A 135 0.42 -8.26 50.07
CA ASP A 135 0.37 -6.90 50.59
C ASP A 135 1.44 -6.74 51.66
N ALA A 136 2.42 -5.88 51.37
CA ALA A 136 3.40 -5.45 52.36
C ALA A 136 2.70 -4.50 53.33
N ALA A 137 2.59 -4.92 54.60
CA ALA A 137 2.05 -4.10 55.68
C ALA A 137 2.91 -2.83 55.89
N PRO A 138 2.30 -1.70 56.25
CA PRO A 138 3.04 -0.45 56.48
C PRO A 138 3.80 -0.51 57.81
N LYS A 139 4.97 0.12 57.84
CA LYS A 139 5.67 0.51 59.07
C LYS A 139 5.29 1.93 59.46
#